data_AF-A0A8S2ZLC5-F1
#
_entry.id   AF-A0A8S2ZLC5-F1
#
_cell.length_a   1.000
_cell.length_b   1.000
_cell.length_c   1.000
_cell.angle_alpha   90.00
_cell.angle_beta   90.00
_cell.angle_gamma   90.00
#
_symmetry.space_group_name_H-M   'P 1'
#
loop_
_entity.id
_entity.type
_entity.pdbx_description
1 polymer ?
#
loop_
_entity_poly.entity_id
_entity_poly.type
_entity_poly.pdbx_seq_one_letter_code
_entity_poly.pdbx_strand_id
1 'polypeptide(L)'
;YQNSPLVSLEETVKPIQHLIDPDIQSIIYVARKRCQNPKDKLSVDESASIQLYTIESDNREQNLYYNLNQTLRKEDRRRLTPFYLYMKLFLTALWKLASLKGTVWRGVNGDLFKDLKKGDTLVWWGFSSCTTSLD
;
A
#
# COMPACT_ATOMS: atom_id res chain seq x y z
N TYR A 1 11.20 -5.65 -13.08
CA TYR A 1 10.58 -5.66 -11.74
C TYR A 1 11.47 -6.33 -10.69
N GLN A 2 11.66 -7.66 -10.74
CA GLN A 2 12.44 -8.39 -9.72
C GLN A 2 13.90 -7.90 -9.58
N ASN A 3 14.57 -7.60 -10.70
CA ASN A 3 15.97 -7.15 -10.71
C ASN A 3 16.16 -5.63 -10.64
N SER A 4 15.07 -4.85 -10.60
CA SER A 4 15.16 -3.39 -10.50
C SER A 4 15.79 -2.99 -9.15
N PRO A 5 16.62 -1.95 -9.05
CA PRO A 5 17.12 -1.52 -7.75
C PRO A 5 15.97 -1.02 -6.86
N LEU A 6 16.17 -1.08 -5.54
CA LEU A 6 15.37 -0.27 -4.62
C LEU A 6 15.82 1.19 -4.78
N VAL A 7 14.85 2.09 -4.85
CA VAL A 7 15.06 3.53 -5.00
C VAL A 7 14.41 4.26 -3.81
N SER A 8 14.70 5.55 -3.64
CA SER A 8 14.08 6.33 -2.56
C SER A 8 12.58 6.47 -2.75
N LEU A 9 11.84 6.77 -1.67
CA LEU A 9 10.39 6.97 -1.72
C LEU A 9 10.02 8.07 -2.73
N GLU A 10 10.79 9.16 -2.80
CA GLU A 10 10.61 10.23 -3.78
C GLU A 10 10.68 9.73 -5.22
N GLU A 11 11.68 8.89 -5.54
CA GLU A 11 11.80 8.29 -6.87
C GLU A 11 10.65 7.33 -7.18
N THR A 12 10.14 6.61 -6.17
CA THR A 12 9.05 5.66 -6.39
C THR A 12 7.73 6.30 -6.80
N VAL A 13 7.49 7.56 -6.40
CA VAL A 13 6.22 8.24 -6.67
C VAL A 13 6.21 9.03 -7.97
N LYS A 14 7.38 9.34 -8.56
CA LYS A 14 7.46 10.11 -9.82
C LYS A 14 6.55 9.55 -10.94
N PRO A 15 6.49 8.23 -11.20
CA PRO A 15 5.65 7.70 -12.27
C PRO A 15 4.14 7.82 -12.01
N ILE A 16 3.74 7.99 -10.73
CA ILE A 16 2.35 8.01 -10.29
C ILE A 16 1.91 9.38 -9.74
N GLN A 17 2.76 10.40 -9.80
CA GLN A 17 2.50 11.72 -9.22
C GLN A 17 1.22 12.37 -9.80
N HIS A 18 0.89 12.10 -11.06
CA HIS A 18 -0.32 12.57 -11.71
C HIS A 18 -1.62 11.84 -11.28
N LEU A 19 -1.50 10.73 -10.54
CA LEU A 19 -2.62 9.92 -10.05
C LEU A 19 -2.92 10.14 -8.57
N ILE A 20 -2.08 10.91 -7.88
CA ILE A 20 -2.12 11.08 -6.44
C ILE A 20 -2.11 12.56 -6.07
N ASP A 21 -2.14 12.84 -4.76
CA ASP A 21 -2.18 14.18 -4.20
C ASP A 21 -1.13 15.12 -4.82
N PRO A 22 -1.53 16.32 -5.32
CA PRO A 22 -0.59 17.29 -5.87
C PRO A 22 0.52 17.69 -4.89
N ASP A 23 0.26 17.65 -3.58
CA ASP A 23 1.22 17.97 -2.51
C ASP A 23 1.99 16.73 -2.01
N ILE A 24 2.06 15.66 -2.82
CA ILE A 24 2.70 14.39 -2.43
C ILE A 24 4.13 14.58 -1.89
N GLN A 25 4.87 15.57 -2.35
CA GLN A 25 6.24 15.82 -1.89
C GLN A 25 6.27 16.25 -0.41
N SER A 26 5.35 17.11 0.03
CA SER A 26 5.21 17.49 1.43
C SER A 26 4.74 16.30 2.27
N ILE A 27 3.82 15.49 1.75
CA ILE A 27 3.34 14.27 2.42
C ILE A 27 4.49 13.28 2.61
N ILE A 28 5.33 13.07 1.59
CA ILE A 28 6.54 12.21 1.67
C ILE A 28 7.52 12.76 2.70
N TYR A 29 7.76 14.07 2.71
CA TYR A 29 8.61 14.70 3.71
C TYR A 29 8.12 14.42 5.13
N VAL A 30 6.82 14.60 5.39
CA VAL A 30 6.21 14.31 6.70
C VAL A 30 6.30 12.82 7.04
N ALA A 31 6.01 11.92 6.09
CA ALA A 31 6.10 10.48 6.30
C ALA A 31 7.53 10.06 6.67
N ARG A 32 8.54 10.52 5.91
CA ARG A 32 9.96 10.26 6.19
C ARG A 32 10.39 10.81 7.55
N LYS A 33 9.93 12.01 7.91
CA LYS A 33 10.23 12.64 9.20
C LYS A 33 9.68 11.83 10.38
N ARG A 34 8.47 11.27 10.26
CA ARG A 34 7.86 10.41 11.29
C ARG A 34 8.56 9.06 11.42
N CYS A 35 9.14 8.57 10.33
CA CYS A 35 9.83 7.29 10.26
C CYS A 35 11.36 7.39 10.49
N GLN A 36 11.84 8.48 11.10
CA GLN A 36 13.24 8.60 11.47
C GLN A 36 13.60 7.56 12.55
N ASN A 37 14.72 6.86 12.37
CA ASN A 37 15.23 5.82 13.28
C ASN A 37 14.25 4.62 13.45
N PRO A 38 13.90 3.91 12.36
CA PRO A 38 13.04 2.73 12.43
C PRO A 38 13.66 1.63 13.30
N LYS A 39 12.86 1.02 14.19
CA LYS A 39 13.31 0.00 15.16
C LYS A 39 13.31 -1.43 14.60
N ASP A 40 12.77 -1.60 13.40
CA ASP A 40 12.34 -2.86 12.80
C ASP A 40 13.21 -3.27 11.59
N LYS A 41 14.48 -2.83 11.56
CA LYS A 41 15.48 -3.07 10.49
C LYS A 41 15.07 -2.53 9.12
N LEU A 42 13.98 -1.78 9.04
CA LEU A 42 13.59 -1.07 7.83
C LEU A 42 14.54 0.10 7.59
N SER A 43 14.71 0.49 6.33
CA SER A 43 15.22 1.83 6.03
C SER A 43 14.14 2.89 6.31
N VAL A 44 14.54 4.16 6.35
CA VAL A 44 13.58 5.27 6.45
C VAL A 44 12.60 5.26 5.29
N ASP A 45 13.06 4.97 4.07
CA ASP A 45 12.21 4.88 2.87
C ASP A 45 11.23 3.71 2.93
N GLU A 46 11.67 2.56 3.44
CA GLU A 46 10.81 1.38 3.61
C GLU A 46 9.70 1.67 4.63
N SER A 47 10.03 2.19 5.80
CA SER A 47 9.05 2.54 6.84
C SER A 47 8.12 3.67 6.35
N ALA A 48 8.67 4.70 5.71
CA ALA A 48 7.88 5.80 5.16
C ALA A 48 6.96 5.35 4.02
N SER A 49 7.31 4.32 3.25
CA SER A 49 6.42 3.76 2.22
C SER A 49 5.16 3.15 2.82
N ILE A 50 5.28 2.49 3.99
CA ILE A 50 4.15 1.94 4.76
C ILE A 50 3.33 3.07 5.35
N GLN A 51 3.99 4.06 5.95
CA GLN A 51 3.31 5.25 6.48
C GLN A 51 2.51 5.95 5.38
N LEU A 52 3.10 6.16 4.21
CA LEU A 52 2.45 6.82 3.07
C LEU A 52 1.21 6.05 2.58
N TYR A 53 1.25 4.72 2.59
CA TYR A 53 0.09 3.88 2.27
C TYR A 53 -1.08 4.11 3.24
N THR A 54 -0.80 4.46 4.50
CA THR A 54 -1.82 4.65 5.55
C THR A 54 -2.30 6.09 5.73
N ILE A 55 -1.65 7.06 5.07
CA ILE A 55 -2.07 8.46 5.17
C ILE A 55 -3.41 8.65 4.46
N GLU A 56 -4.36 9.25 5.17
CA GLU A 56 -5.62 9.70 4.60
C GLU A 56 -5.40 10.98 3.79
N SER A 57 -6.18 11.16 2.73
CA SER A 57 -6.24 12.40 1.96
C SER A 57 -7.69 12.85 1.93
N ASP A 58 -7.91 14.16 2.00
CA ASP A 58 -9.24 14.78 1.91
C ASP A 58 -9.93 14.41 0.58
N ASN A 59 -9.14 14.20 -0.47
CA ASN A 59 -9.63 13.69 -1.74
C ASN A 59 -9.28 12.21 -1.92
N ARG A 60 -10.30 11.36 -1.78
CA ARG A 60 -10.18 9.91 -1.97
C ARG A 60 -9.59 9.53 -3.33
N GLU A 61 -9.91 10.24 -4.40
CA GLU A 61 -9.43 9.94 -5.76
C GLU A 61 -7.96 10.30 -5.97
N GLN A 62 -7.37 11.06 -5.06
CA GLN A 62 -5.94 11.42 -5.06
C GLN A 62 -5.16 10.64 -3.99
N ASN A 63 -5.83 9.79 -3.22
CA ASN A 63 -5.18 8.98 -2.20
C ASN A 63 -4.40 7.81 -2.84
N LEU A 64 -3.15 7.61 -2.40
CA LEU A 64 -2.27 6.55 -2.92
C LEU A 64 -2.83 5.15 -2.66
N TYR A 65 -3.30 4.89 -1.44
CA TYR A 65 -3.92 3.61 -1.07
C TYR A 65 -5.12 3.30 -1.96
N TYR A 66 -5.98 4.30 -2.18
CA TYR A 66 -7.17 4.14 -3.01
C TYR A 66 -6.78 3.80 -4.46
N ASN A 67 -5.92 4.61 -5.08
CA ASN A 67 -5.52 4.43 -6.47
C ASN A 67 -4.79 3.11 -6.72
N LEU A 68 -3.85 2.74 -5.84
CA LEU A 68 -3.13 1.48 -5.93
C LEU A 68 -4.11 0.29 -5.86
N ASN A 69 -4.99 0.27 -4.86
CA ASN A 69 -5.93 -0.83 -4.69
C ASN A 69 -7.01 -0.89 -5.77
N GLN A 70 -7.46 0.26 -6.28
CA GLN A 70 -8.35 0.28 -7.45
C GLN A 70 -7.66 -0.33 -8.66
N THR A 71 -6.40 0.03 -8.89
CA THR A 71 -5.61 -0.48 -10.02
C THR A 71 -5.36 -1.98 -9.91
N LEU A 72 -5.05 -2.49 -8.71
CA LEU A 72 -4.88 -3.92 -8.45
C LEU A 72 -6.13 -4.75 -8.77
N ARG A 73 -7.32 -4.19 -8.55
CA ARG A 73 -8.60 -4.85 -8.85
C ARG A 73 -8.96 -4.87 -10.34
N LYS A 74 -8.29 -4.06 -11.18
CA LYS A 74 -8.54 -4.08 -12.64
C LYS A 74 -7.86 -5.28 -13.28
N GLU A 75 -8.55 -5.91 -14.22
CA GLU A 75 -8.01 -7.04 -15.00
C GLU A 75 -6.79 -6.64 -15.84
N ASP A 76 -6.77 -5.41 -16.38
CA ASP A 76 -5.65 -4.92 -17.18
C ASP A 76 -4.40 -4.65 -16.33
N ARG A 77 -3.53 -5.65 -16.26
CA ARG A 77 -2.29 -5.62 -15.47
C ARG A 77 -1.28 -4.58 -15.93
N ARG A 78 -1.37 -4.08 -17.16
CA ARG A 78 -0.47 -3.02 -17.67
C ARG A 78 -0.66 -1.72 -16.90
N ARG A 79 -1.85 -1.49 -16.33
CA ARG A 79 -2.15 -0.32 -15.49
C ARG A 79 -1.36 -0.27 -14.20
N LEU A 80 -0.80 -1.39 -13.75
CA LEU A 80 0.07 -1.44 -12.55
C LEU A 80 1.49 -0.97 -12.83
N THR A 81 1.91 -0.87 -14.09
CA THR A 81 3.29 -0.52 -14.46
C THR A 81 3.81 0.75 -13.77
N PRO A 82 3.04 1.85 -13.71
CA PRO A 82 3.47 3.06 -12.98
C PRO A 82 3.74 2.81 -11.49
N PHE A 83 2.99 1.90 -10.86
CA PHE A 83 3.11 1.60 -9.42
C PHE A 83 4.26 0.64 -9.09
N TYR A 84 4.98 0.09 -10.07
CA TYR A 84 5.98 -0.94 -9.83
C TYR A 84 7.11 -0.51 -8.88
N LEU A 85 7.62 0.72 -9.01
CA LEU A 85 8.67 1.20 -8.11
C LEU A 85 8.16 1.31 -6.68
N TYR A 86 6.98 1.90 -6.49
CA TYR A 86 6.35 2.03 -5.18
C TYR A 86 6.02 0.67 -4.56
N MET A 87 5.36 -0.22 -5.31
CA MET A 87 5.04 -1.57 -4.85
C MET A 87 6.29 -2.35 -4.47
N LYS A 88 7.40 -2.19 -5.20
CA LYS A 88 8.65 -2.88 -4.87
C LYS A 88 9.19 -2.43 -3.51
N LEU A 89 9.25 -1.13 -3.25
CA LEU A 89 9.71 -0.58 -1.96
C LEU A 89 8.77 -1.03 -0.83
N PHE A 90 7.47 -0.88 -1.03
CA PHE A 90 6.44 -1.22 -0.05
C PHE A 90 6.41 -2.72 0.29
N LEU A 91 6.42 -3.61 -0.71
CA LEU A 91 6.45 -5.05 -0.48
C LEU A 91 7.76 -5.52 0.17
N THR A 92 8.89 -4.89 -0.17
CA THR A 92 10.17 -5.19 0.47
C THR A 92 10.12 -4.82 1.96
N ALA A 93 9.54 -3.67 2.28
CA ALA A 93 9.34 -3.24 3.67
C ALA A 93 8.47 -4.25 4.44
N LEU A 94 7.30 -4.61 3.89
CA LEU A 94 6.40 -5.58 4.52
C LEU A 94 7.06 -6.96 4.71
N TRP A 95 7.89 -7.41 3.76
CA TRP A 95 8.55 -8.72 3.84
C TRP A 95 9.62 -8.79 4.93
N LYS A 96 10.22 -7.65 5.32
CA LYS A 96 11.19 -7.57 6.41
C LYS A 96 10.54 -7.59 7.80
N LEU A 97 9.25 -7.25 7.90
CA LEU A 97 8.53 -7.25 9.16
C LEU A 97 8.13 -8.66 9.60
N ALA A 98 8.08 -8.87 10.91
CA ALA A 98 7.62 -10.13 11.46
C ALA A 98 6.13 -10.34 11.13
N SER A 99 5.80 -11.52 10.60
CA SER A 99 4.40 -11.87 10.35
C SER A 99 3.66 -12.14 11.65
N LEU A 100 2.45 -11.58 11.76
CA LEU A 100 1.53 -11.92 12.83
C LEU A 100 0.86 -13.27 12.52
N LYS A 101 0.87 -14.19 13.49
CA LYS A 101 0.10 -15.44 13.44
C LYS A 101 -1.13 -15.28 14.33
N GLY A 102 -2.32 -15.28 13.74
CA GLY A 102 -3.56 -15.17 14.49
C GLY A 102 -4.73 -14.75 13.60
N THR A 103 -5.88 -14.57 14.24
CA THR A 103 -7.08 -14.05 13.58
C THR A 103 -6.98 -12.54 13.48
N VAL A 104 -7.29 -12.01 12.31
CA VAL A 104 -7.43 -10.57 12.06
C VAL A 104 -8.80 -10.30 11.45
N TRP A 105 -9.31 -9.10 11.71
CA TRP A 105 -10.61 -8.65 11.24
C TRP A 105 -10.42 -7.52 10.23
N ARG A 106 -11.24 -7.53 9.19
CA ARG A 106 -11.30 -6.45 8.20
C ARG A 106 -12.72 -5.92 8.12
N GLY A 107 -12.88 -4.64 8.45
CA GLY A 107 -14.11 -3.92 8.15
C GLY A 107 -14.29 -3.80 6.63
N VAL A 108 -15.46 -4.18 6.13
CA VAL A 108 -15.83 -4.07 4.72
C VAL A 108 -17.17 -3.35 4.61
N ASN A 109 -17.24 -2.37 3.71
CA ASN A 109 -18.51 -1.71 3.40
C ASN A 109 -19.24 -2.54 2.34
N GLY A 110 -20.46 -2.98 2.68
CA GLY A 110 -21.32 -3.78 1.82
C GLY A 110 -21.06 -5.29 1.90
N ASP A 111 -21.91 -6.04 1.22
CA ASP A 111 -21.81 -7.50 1.15
C ASP A 111 -20.92 -7.94 -0.02
N LEU A 112 -19.64 -8.13 0.25
CA LEU A 112 -18.65 -8.60 -0.72
C LEU A 112 -18.78 -10.09 -1.03
N PHE A 113 -19.56 -10.83 -0.24
CA PHE A 113 -19.64 -12.29 -0.31
C PHE A 113 -21.03 -12.78 -0.71
N LYS A 114 -21.93 -11.88 -1.09
CA LYS A 114 -23.30 -12.21 -1.50
C LYS A 114 -23.38 -13.34 -2.53
N ASP A 115 -22.44 -13.34 -3.47
CA ASP A 115 -22.37 -14.30 -4.56
C ASP A 115 -21.34 -15.42 -4.32
N LEU A 116 -20.61 -15.37 -3.21
CA LEU A 116 -19.58 -16.35 -2.85
C LEU A 116 -20.18 -17.46 -1.98
N LYS A 117 -19.91 -18.70 -2.38
CA LYS A 117 -20.31 -19.89 -1.63
C LYS A 117 -19.17 -20.37 -0.76
N LYS A 118 -19.50 -20.98 0.37
CA LYS A 118 -18.52 -21.64 1.23
C LYS A 118 -17.77 -22.69 0.41
N GLY A 119 -16.44 -22.59 0.36
CA GLY A 119 -15.57 -23.46 -0.43
C GLY A 119 -15.03 -22.82 -1.71
N ASP A 120 -15.56 -21.66 -2.12
CA ASP A 120 -15.03 -20.93 -3.26
C ASP A 120 -13.62 -20.43 -2.97
N THR A 121 -12.74 -20.55 -3.98
CA THR A 121 -11.41 -19.96 -3.94
C THR A 121 -11.47 -18.58 -4.58
N LEU A 122 -11.06 -17.56 -3.82
CA LEU A 122 -11.04 -16.18 -4.28
C LEU A 122 -9.61 -15.63 -4.33
N VAL A 123 -9.31 -14.86 -5.38
CA VAL A 123 -8.07 -14.11 -5.47
C VAL A 123 -8.33 -12.68 -5.01
N TRP A 124 -7.73 -12.32 -3.87
CA TRP A 124 -7.84 -10.99 -3.32
C TRP A 124 -6.69 -10.11 -3.84
N TRP A 125 -6.96 -9.38 -4.94
CA TRP A 125 -5.91 -8.63 -5.64
C TRP A 125 -5.39 -7.40 -4.89
N GLY A 126 -6.21 -6.78 -4.05
CA GLY A 126 -5.85 -5.58 -3.30
C GLY A 126 -5.12 -5.89 -2.00
N PHE A 127 -4.37 -4.92 -1.49
CA PHE A 127 -3.89 -4.94 -0.12
C PHE A 127 -5.04 -4.77 0.88
N SER A 128 -4.85 -5.34 2.07
CA SER A 128 -5.83 -5.30 3.16
C SER A 128 -5.27 -4.67 4.42
N SER A 129 -5.93 -3.61 4.87
CA SER A 129 -5.79 -3.14 6.25
C SER A 129 -6.71 -3.98 7.14
N CYS A 130 -6.17 -4.48 8.24
CA CYS A 130 -6.86 -5.34 9.18
C CYS A 130 -6.51 -4.92 10.62
N THR A 131 -7.33 -5.32 11.57
CA THR A 131 -7.13 -5.10 13.01
C THR A 131 -7.15 -6.43 13.76
N THR A 132 -6.44 -6.51 14.88
CA THR A 132 -6.50 -7.67 15.80
C THR A 132 -7.65 -7.58 16.78
N SER A 133 -8.32 -6.43 16.88
CA SER A 133 -9.45 -6.19 17.77
C SER A 133 -10.71 -5.78 17.01
N LEU A 134 -11.87 -6.16 17.54
CA LEU A 134 -13.20 -5.72 17.11
C LEU A 134 -13.74 -4.56 17.97
N ASP A 135 -12.95 -4.06 18.92
CA ASP A 135 -13.32 -2.95 19.82
C ASP A 135 -13.66 -1.66 19.06
#